data_AF-A0A4U0H0S9-F1
#
_entry.id   AF-A0A4U0H0S9-F1
#
_cell.length_a   1.000
_cell.length_b   1.000
_cell.length_c   1.000
_cell.angle_alpha   90.00
_cell.angle_beta   90.00
_cell.angle_gamma   90.00
#
_symmetry.space_group_name_H-M   'P 1'
#
loop_
_entity.id
_entity.type
_entity.pdbx_description
1 polymer ?
#
loop_
_entity_poly.entity_id
_entity_poly.type
_entity_poly.pdbx_seq_one_letter_code
_entity_poly.pdbx_strand_id
1 'polypeptide(L)'
;MNAVKEFFEPVKNRLNNSVVGSFFLSWCLVSWKFLFVLFVSSLPVIERISLAEEQINHYIAWLVPFLFTVFYVFLLPRLENWITKINKSIVLEKEKSVVDLEISVVKEKTRLAKENIVLEKAQNEVKNLEELNEKVLSLEEDMKIANETIEHNEENREKLKKAHDQLAIKYPAFRDDLEKSYNGKPLKKSAGETMMYLDNVLKNMDESERDDLILESISALNEKEKHGAIPVLVQYLSDKGKAEFSNMIDWTSSKNSNKN
;
A
#
# COMPACT_ATOMS: atom_id res chain seq x y z
N MET A 1 -77.50 -29.34 20.24
CA MET A 1 -76.08 -29.57 19.85
C MET A 1 -75.11 -29.62 21.05
N ASN A 2 -75.51 -29.18 22.27
CA ASN A 2 -74.64 -29.19 23.46
C ASN A 2 -74.59 -30.55 24.19
N ALA A 3 -75.71 -31.27 24.28
CA ALA A 3 -75.75 -32.58 24.94
C ALA A 3 -74.75 -33.59 24.34
N VAL A 4 -74.62 -33.66 23.01
CA VAL A 4 -73.65 -34.53 22.35
C VAL A 4 -72.22 -34.16 22.76
N LYS A 5 -71.88 -32.87 22.83
CA LYS A 5 -70.53 -32.44 23.27
C LYS A 5 -70.25 -32.81 24.73
N GLU A 6 -71.22 -32.62 25.62
CA GLU A 6 -71.11 -32.98 27.04
C GLU A 6 -70.92 -34.49 27.26
N PHE A 7 -71.49 -35.35 26.40
CA PHE A 7 -71.28 -36.80 26.44
C PHE A 7 -69.90 -37.22 25.87
N PHE A 8 -69.41 -36.54 24.83
CA PHE A 8 -68.14 -36.90 24.18
C PHE A 8 -66.90 -36.30 24.87
N GLU A 9 -67.02 -35.24 25.67
CA GLU A 9 -65.89 -34.64 26.38
C GLU A 9 -65.17 -35.59 27.36
N PRO A 10 -65.88 -36.33 28.23
CA PRO A 10 -65.24 -37.31 29.12
C PRO A 10 -64.56 -38.45 28.36
N VAL A 11 -65.16 -38.88 27.25
CA VAL A 11 -64.61 -39.93 26.38
C VAL A 11 -63.33 -39.44 25.70
N LYS A 12 -63.33 -38.22 25.18
CA LYS A 12 -62.16 -37.58 24.58
C LYS A 12 -61.01 -37.46 25.58
N ASN A 13 -61.29 -37.02 26.80
CA ASN A 13 -60.26 -36.89 27.84
C ASN A 13 -59.63 -38.24 28.22
N ARG A 14 -60.42 -39.33 28.18
CA ARG A 14 -59.90 -40.69 28.43
C ARG A 14 -59.13 -41.25 27.24
N LEU A 15 -59.57 -41.00 26.01
CA LEU A 15 -58.85 -41.43 24.80
C LEU A 15 -57.52 -40.70 24.60
N ASN A 16 -57.38 -39.49 25.16
CA ASN A 16 -56.09 -38.77 25.19
C ASN A 16 -55.05 -39.42 26.10
N ASN A 17 -55.44 -40.33 27.00
CA ASN A 17 -54.48 -41.12 27.76
C ASN A 17 -53.84 -42.16 26.82
N SER A 18 -52.52 -42.13 26.67
CA SER A 18 -51.78 -43.03 25.76
C SER A 18 -52.07 -44.51 25.99
N VAL A 19 -52.36 -44.94 27.22
CA VAL A 19 -52.70 -46.34 27.52
C VAL A 19 -54.11 -46.66 27.00
N VAL A 20 -55.09 -45.83 27.36
CA VAL A 20 -56.50 -46.08 27.03
C VAL A 20 -56.75 -45.90 25.53
N GLY A 21 -56.15 -44.87 24.92
CA GLY A 21 -56.24 -44.61 23.49
C GLY A 21 -55.60 -45.72 22.65
N SER A 22 -54.37 -46.14 22.97
CA SER A 22 -53.70 -47.23 22.24
C SER A 22 -54.41 -48.57 22.42
N PHE A 23 -54.94 -48.84 23.62
CA PHE A 23 -55.75 -50.03 23.87
C PHE A 23 -57.03 -50.02 23.04
N PHE A 24 -57.77 -48.92 23.06
CA PHE A 24 -59.02 -48.80 22.32
C PHE A 24 -58.80 -48.89 20.81
N LEU A 25 -57.77 -48.23 20.28
CA LEU A 25 -57.41 -48.32 18.86
C LEU A 25 -57.02 -49.75 18.45
N SER A 26 -56.19 -50.42 19.25
CA SER A 26 -55.79 -51.79 18.97
C SER A 26 -56.97 -52.76 19.08
N TRP A 27 -57.87 -52.55 20.04
CA TRP A 27 -59.10 -53.32 20.18
C TRP A 27 -60.02 -53.14 18.97
N CYS A 28 -60.22 -51.91 18.49
CA CYS A 28 -60.98 -51.66 17.27
C CYS A 28 -60.36 -52.33 16.04
N LEU A 29 -59.02 -52.38 15.95
CA LEU A 29 -58.31 -53.05 14.86
C LEU A 29 -58.43 -54.58 14.92
N VAL A 30 -58.39 -55.19 16.10
CA VAL A 30 -58.52 -56.64 16.27
C VAL A 30 -59.98 -57.08 16.10
N SER A 31 -60.92 -56.30 16.64
CA SER A 31 -62.36 -56.55 16.60
C SER A 31 -63.06 -55.87 15.41
N TRP A 32 -62.33 -55.58 14.33
CA TRP A 32 -62.88 -54.85 13.18
C TRP A 32 -64.09 -55.55 12.54
N LYS A 33 -64.09 -56.88 12.48
CA LYS A 33 -65.22 -57.68 11.96
C LYS A 33 -66.48 -57.50 12.79
N PHE A 34 -66.33 -57.52 14.12
CA PHE A 34 -67.42 -57.28 15.05
C PHE A 34 -68.02 -55.88 14.85
N LEU A 35 -67.19 -54.84 14.78
CA LEU A 35 -67.63 -53.48 14.55
C LEU A 35 -68.34 -53.34 13.18
N PHE A 36 -67.81 -53.99 12.15
CA PHE A 36 -68.40 -53.95 10.81
C PHE A 36 -69.79 -54.61 10.77
N VAL A 37 -69.94 -55.80 11.38
CA VAL A 37 -71.25 -56.48 11.46
C VAL A 37 -72.25 -55.65 12.29
N LEU A 38 -71.79 -55.02 13.37
CA LEU A 38 -72.66 -54.22 14.25
C LEU A 38 -73.16 -52.93 13.57
N PHE A 39 -72.27 -52.18 12.92
CA PHE A 39 -72.56 -50.84 12.41
C PHE A 39 -72.93 -50.79 10.92
N VAL A 40 -72.45 -51.75 10.10
CA VAL A 40 -72.55 -51.68 8.63
C VAL A 40 -73.53 -52.71 8.06
N SER A 41 -73.82 -53.79 8.78
CA SER A 41 -74.76 -54.82 8.31
C SER A 41 -76.20 -54.28 8.19
N SER A 42 -76.90 -54.68 7.12
CA SER A 42 -78.32 -54.40 6.87
C SER A 42 -79.29 -55.36 7.55
N LEU A 43 -78.77 -56.35 8.30
CA LEU A 43 -79.59 -57.36 8.98
C LEU A 43 -80.44 -56.76 10.12
N PRO A 44 -81.55 -57.40 10.51
CA PRO A 44 -82.29 -57.06 11.72
C PRO A 44 -81.37 -56.99 12.96
N VAL A 45 -81.72 -56.14 13.93
CA VAL A 45 -80.89 -55.88 15.13
C VAL A 45 -80.51 -57.17 15.87
N ILE A 46 -81.47 -58.10 16.01
CA ILE A 46 -81.29 -59.36 16.74
C ILE A 46 -80.28 -60.27 16.02
N GLU A 47 -80.40 -60.39 14.70
CA GLU A 47 -79.49 -61.20 13.88
C GLU A 47 -78.08 -60.60 13.83
N ARG A 48 -77.97 -59.26 13.81
CA ARG A 48 -76.66 -58.58 13.89
C ARG A 48 -75.92 -58.87 15.19
N ILE A 49 -76.61 -58.85 16.32
CA ILE A 49 -76.00 -59.11 17.63
C ILE A 49 -75.52 -60.55 17.71
N SER A 50 -76.36 -61.52 17.29
CA SER A 50 -76.00 -62.95 17.28
C SER A 50 -74.77 -63.22 16.41
N LEU A 51 -74.74 -62.67 15.20
CA LEU A 51 -73.60 -62.84 14.29
C LEU A 51 -72.35 -62.12 14.80
N ALA A 52 -72.50 -60.97 15.46
CA ALA A 52 -71.37 -60.23 16.01
C ALA A 52 -70.72 -61.00 17.18
N GLU A 53 -71.51 -61.65 18.02
CA GLU A 53 -71.04 -62.46 19.15
C GLU A 53 -70.22 -63.67 18.68
N GLU A 54 -70.66 -64.36 17.61
CA GLU A 54 -69.93 -65.48 17.01
C GLU A 54 -68.57 -65.08 16.42
N GLN A 55 -68.42 -63.81 16.00
CA GLN A 55 -67.20 -63.31 15.37
C GLN A 55 -66.16 -62.80 16.38
N ILE A 56 -66.51 -62.65 17.67
CA ILE A 56 -65.56 -62.26 18.71
C ILE A 56 -64.95 -63.51 19.35
N ASN A 57 -63.65 -63.71 19.16
CA ASN A 57 -62.88 -64.49 20.11
C ASN A 57 -62.49 -63.59 21.29
N HIS A 58 -63.17 -63.75 22.43
CA HIS A 58 -62.95 -62.90 23.60
C HIS A 58 -61.49 -62.90 24.09
N TYR A 59 -60.81 -64.05 24.06
CA TYR A 59 -59.42 -64.12 24.49
C TYR A 59 -58.50 -63.28 23.61
N ILE A 60 -58.64 -63.39 22.29
CA ILE A 60 -57.82 -62.64 21.33
C ILE A 60 -58.19 -61.15 21.37
N ALA A 61 -59.48 -60.84 21.47
CA ALA A 61 -59.99 -59.48 21.50
C ALA A 61 -59.49 -58.68 22.71
N TRP A 62 -59.21 -59.31 23.85
CA TRP A 62 -58.68 -58.61 25.03
C TRP A 62 -57.14 -58.70 25.13
N LEU A 63 -56.57 -59.87 24.85
CA LEU A 63 -55.14 -60.12 25.06
C LEU A 63 -54.26 -59.39 24.04
N VAL A 64 -54.63 -59.39 22.76
CA VAL A 64 -53.83 -58.76 21.70
C VAL A 64 -53.77 -57.24 21.88
N PRO A 65 -54.88 -56.53 22.10
CA PRO A 65 -54.84 -55.09 22.38
C PRO A 65 -54.10 -54.72 23.65
N PHE A 66 -54.19 -55.55 24.69
CA PHE A 66 -53.43 -55.34 25.93
C PHE A 66 -51.92 -55.45 25.67
N LEU A 67 -51.47 -56.54 25.01
CA LEU A 67 -50.06 -56.71 24.66
C LEU A 67 -49.55 -55.61 23.73
N PHE A 68 -50.34 -55.22 22.73
CA PHE A 68 -49.99 -54.11 21.84
C PHE A 68 -49.87 -52.78 22.60
N THR A 69 -50.76 -52.51 23.55
CA THR A 69 -50.71 -51.30 24.38
C THR A 69 -49.46 -51.28 25.24
N VAL A 70 -49.14 -52.38 25.92
CA VAL A 70 -47.92 -52.51 26.71
C VAL A 70 -46.70 -52.31 25.83
N PHE A 71 -46.66 -52.95 24.67
CA PHE A 71 -45.57 -52.79 23.72
C PHE A 71 -45.44 -51.35 23.23
N TYR A 72 -46.53 -50.72 22.80
CA TYR A 72 -46.53 -49.37 22.27
C TYR A 72 -46.13 -48.34 23.33
N VAL A 73 -46.73 -48.39 24.52
CA VAL A 73 -46.49 -47.41 25.59
C VAL A 73 -45.10 -47.55 26.19
N PHE A 74 -44.57 -48.77 26.34
CA PHE A 74 -43.29 -48.98 27.02
C PHE A 74 -42.08 -49.17 26.08
N LEU A 75 -42.29 -49.69 24.88
CA LEU A 75 -41.18 -49.95 23.95
C LEU A 75 -40.93 -48.77 23.02
N LEU A 76 -41.98 -48.09 22.53
CA LEU A 76 -41.81 -46.99 21.59
C LEU A 76 -40.96 -45.84 22.18
N PRO A 77 -41.19 -45.36 23.42
CA PRO A 77 -40.35 -44.29 23.99
C PRO A 77 -38.90 -44.72 24.19
N ARG A 78 -38.65 -46.02 24.41
CA ARG A 78 -37.29 -46.56 24.54
C ARG A 78 -36.59 -46.64 23.18
N LEU A 79 -37.33 -47.02 22.14
CA LEU A 79 -36.85 -47.07 20.77
C LEU A 79 -36.51 -45.66 20.27
N GLU A 80 -37.38 -44.68 20.52
CA GLU A 80 -37.12 -43.26 20.21
C GLU A 80 -35.86 -42.78 20.92
N ASN A 81 -35.74 -42.99 22.23
CA ASN A 81 -34.54 -42.62 22.99
C ASN A 81 -33.26 -43.29 22.45
N TRP A 82 -33.34 -44.54 21.99
CA TRP A 82 -32.21 -45.24 21.41
C TRP A 82 -31.79 -44.64 20.08
N ILE A 83 -32.75 -44.36 19.19
CA ILE A 83 -32.51 -43.69 17.90
C ILE A 83 -31.92 -42.29 18.12
N THR A 84 -32.46 -41.52 19.07
CA THR A 84 -31.95 -40.18 19.38
C THR A 84 -30.51 -40.22 19.88
N LYS A 85 -30.13 -41.23 20.69
CA LYS A 85 -28.74 -41.39 21.14
C LYS A 85 -27.78 -41.67 19.98
N ILE A 86 -28.17 -42.53 19.05
CA ILE A 86 -27.38 -42.84 17.84
C ILE A 86 -27.24 -41.60 16.97
N ASN A 87 -28.33 -40.87 16.75
CA ASN A 87 -28.29 -39.65 15.96
C ASN A 87 -27.43 -38.56 16.63
N LYS A 88 -27.46 -38.45 17.96
CA LYS A 88 -26.63 -37.49 18.69
C LYS A 88 -25.13 -37.73 18.49
N SER A 89 -24.67 -38.98 18.50
CA SER A 89 -23.25 -39.26 18.25
C SER A 89 -22.82 -38.88 16.83
N ILE A 90 -23.67 -39.15 15.84
CA ILE A 90 -23.41 -38.79 14.43
C ILE A 90 -23.34 -37.26 14.27
N VAL A 91 -24.27 -36.53 14.89
CA VAL A 91 -24.29 -35.06 14.84
C VAL A 91 -23.03 -34.48 15.50
N LEU A 92 -22.64 -34.99 16.68
CA LEU A 92 -21.44 -34.53 17.38
C LEU A 92 -20.15 -34.79 16.58
N GLU A 93 -20.05 -35.94 15.91
CA GLU A 93 -18.90 -36.25 15.07
C GLU A 93 -18.83 -35.32 13.85
N LYS A 94 -19.98 -35.02 13.24
CA LYS A 94 -20.07 -34.07 12.13
C LYS A 94 -19.69 -32.65 12.56
N GLU A 95 -20.20 -32.18 13.70
CA GLU A 95 -19.85 -30.87 14.25
C GLU A 95 -18.35 -30.77 14.54
N LYS A 96 -17.77 -31.81 15.15
CA LYS A 96 -16.33 -31.87 15.40
C LYS A 96 -15.53 -31.81 14.09
N SER A 97 -15.94 -32.56 13.07
CA SER A 97 -15.27 -32.53 11.76
C SER A 97 -15.31 -31.15 11.10
N VAL A 98 -16.41 -30.40 11.27
CA VAL A 98 -16.53 -29.03 10.75
C VAL A 98 -15.56 -28.09 11.48
N VAL A 99 -15.52 -28.16 12.82
CA VAL A 99 -14.60 -27.36 13.63
C VAL A 99 -13.13 -27.68 13.30
N ASP A 100 -12.78 -28.95 13.16
CA ASP A 100 -11.41 -29.37 12.81
C ASP A 100 -11.00 -28.83 11.42
N LEU A 101 -11.93 -28.81 10.47
CA LEU A 101 -11.72 -28.23 9.14
C LEU A 101 -11.51 -26.71 9.20
N GLU A 102 -12.33 -25.99 9.98
CA GLU A 102 -12.17 -24.54 10.19
C GLU A 102 -10.81 -24.21 10.83
N ILE A 103 -10.40 -24.96 11.85
CA ILE A 103 -9.09 -24.82 12.49
C ILE A 103 -7.96 -25.00 11.47
N SER A 104 -8.06 -26.04 10.62
CA SER A 104 -7.07 -26.31 9.57
C SER A 104 -6.96 -25.14 8.57
N VAL A 105 -8.09 -24.60 8.13
CA VAL A 105 -8.14 -23.45 7.20
C VAL A 105 -7.50 -22.21 7.82
N VAL A 106 -7.81 -21.89 9.09
CA VAL A 106 -7.21 -20.75 9.79
C VAL A 106 -5.70 -20.92 9.96
N LYS A 107 -5.25 -22.14 10.25
CA LYS A 107 -3.83 -22.46 10.40
C LYS A 107 -3.08 -22.25 9.08
N GLU A 108 -3.61 -22.74 7.97
CA GLU A 108 -3.00 -22.53 6.65
C GLU A 108 -2.99 -21.06 6.24
N LYS A 109 -4.09 -20.32 6.46
CA LYS A 109 -4.11 -18.86 6.22
C LYS A 109 -3.04 -18.13 7.02
N THR A 110 -2.85 -18.52 8.28
CA THR A 110 -1.82 -17.93 9.15
C THR A 110 -0.41 -18.27 8.66
N ARG A 111 -0.19 -19.52 8.19
CA ARG A 111 1.09 -19.93 7.59
C ARG A 111 1.41 -19.12 6.34
N LEU A 112 0.45 -19.01 5.42
CA LEU A 112 0.60 -18.23 4.19
C LEU A 112 0.84 -16.74 4.47
N ALA A 113 0.14 -16.15 5.46
CA ALA A 113 0.37 -14.76 5.85
C ALA A 113 1.80 -14.54 6.38
N LYS A 114 2.34 -15.48 7.18
CA LYS A 114 3.73 -15.41 7.65
C LYS A 114 4.73 -15.52 6.50
N GLU A 115 4.50 -16.43 5.57
CA GLU A 115 5.34 -16.59 4.37
C GLU A 115 5.32 -15.32 3.50
N ASN A 116 4.15 -14.70 3.34
CA ASN A 116 4.03 -13.44 2.60
C ASN A 116 4.79 -12.28 3.25
N ILE A 117 4.77 -12.16 4.58
CA ILE A 117 5.56 -11.13 5.29
C ILE A 117 7.06 -11.32 5.06
N VAL A 118 7.54 -12.57 5.08
CA VAL A 118 8.94 -12.88 4.80
C VAL A 118 9.30 -12.52 3.36
N LEU A 119 8.43 -12.85 2.41
CA LEU A 119 8.61 -12.53 1.00
C LEU A 119 8.62 -11.02 0.76
N GLU A 120 7.66 -10.29 1.32
CA GLU A 120 7.59 -8.83 1.23
C GLU A 120 8.83 -8.16 1.83
N LYS A 121 9.30 -8.66 2.97
CA LYS A 121 10.55 -8.18 3.59
C LYS A 121 11.74 -8.40 2.67
N ALA A 122 11.87 -9.60 2.08
CA ALA A 122 12.95 -9.90 1.14
C ALA A 122 12.88 -9.02 -0.12
N GLN A 123 11.68 -8.76 -0.66
CA GLN A 123 11.49 -7.85 -1.78
C GLN A 123 11.88 -6.40 -1.45
N ASN A 124 11.50 -5.91 -0.27
CA ASN A 124 11.89 -4.58 0.18
C ASN A 124 13.41 -4.47 0.41
N GLU A 125 14.06 -5.53 0.91
CA GLU A 125 15.53 -5.56 1.04
C GLU A 125 16.22 -5.49 -0.33
N VAL A 126 15.73 -6.22 -1.33
CA VAL A 126 16.25 -6.14 -2.72
C VAL A 126 16.06 -4.75 -3.30
N LYS A 127 14.87 -4.16 -3.15
CA LYS A 127 14.60 -2.80 -3.63
C LYS A 127 15.50 -1.75 -2.96
N ASN A 128 15.70 -1.85 -1.65
CA ASN A 128 16.62 -0.96 -0.93
C ASN A 128 18.07 -1.12 -1.41
N LEU A 129 18.49 -2.34 -1.75
CA LEU A 129 19.82 -2.60 -2.33
C LEU A 129 19.95 -1.99 -3.73
N GLU A 130 18.92 -2.10 -4.56
CA GLU A 130 18.88 -1.46 -5.88
C GLU A 130 18.99 0.07 -5.77
N GLU A 131 18.17 0.70 -4.91
CA GLU A 131 18.23 2.15 -4.65
C GLU A 131 19.59 2.58 -4.10
N LEU A 132 20.22 1.76 -3.24
CA LEU A 132 21.55 2.03 -2.73
C LEU A 132 22.60 1.94 -3.84
N ASN A 133 22.50 0.95 -4.71
CA ASN A 133 23.42 0.75 -5.82
C ASN A 133 23.32 1.91 -6.84
N GLU A 134 22.12 2.40 -7.13
CA GLU A 134 21.92 3.59 -7.96
C GLU A 134 22.59 4.84 -7.36
N LYS A 135 22.48 5.03 -6.04
CA LYS A 135 23.18 6.14 -5.35
C LYS A 135 24.69 6.00 -5.37
N VAL A 136 25.22 4.78 -5.26
CA VAL A 136 26.66 4.55 -5.37
C VAL A 136 27.13 4.94 -6.77
N LEU A 137 26.43 4.50 -7.82
CA LEU A 137 26.77 4.85 -9.20
C LEU A 137 26.71 6.35 -9.46
N SER A 138 25.70 7.06 -8.92
CA SER A 138 25.62 8.51 -9.08
C SER A 138 26.75 9.24 -8.36
N LEU A 139 27.13 8.79 -7.15
CA LEU A 139 28.24 9.37 -6.40
C LEU A 139 29.59 9.11 -7.07
N GLU A 140 29.77 7.94 -7.69
CA GLU A 140 30.97 7.64 -8.47
C GLU A 140 31.10 8.57 -9.69
N GLU A 141 30.00 8.85 -10.38
CA GLU A 141 29.98 9.81 -11.49
C GLU A 141 30.24 11.25 -11.01
N ASP A 142 29.60 11.68 -9.91
CA ASP A 142 29.85 12.99 -9.32
C ASP A 142 31.32 13.16 -8.91
N MET A 143 31.93 12.12 -8.33
CA MET A 143 33.35 12.10 -7.98
C MET A 143 34.25 12.22 -9.21
N LYS A 144 33.90 11.53 -10.31
CA LYS A 144 34.64 11.62 -11.56
C LYS A 144 34.59 13.03 -12.13
N ILE A 145 33.41 13.64 -12.20
CA ILE A 145 33.22 15.02 -12.67
C ILE A 145 34.00 16.01 -11.77
N ALA A 146 33.94 15.82 -10.45
CA ALA A 146 34.69 16.65 -9.51
C ALA A 146 36.20 16.54 -9.73
N ASN A 147 36.73 15.33 -9.96
CA ASN A 147 38.15 15.11 -10.26
C ASN A 147 38.56 15.76 -11.58
N GLU A 148 37.78 15.59 -12.65
CA GLU A 148 38.02 16.25 -13.94
C GLU A 148 38.02 17.78 -13.80
N THR A 149 37.13 18.32 -12.96
CA THR A 149 37.07 19.76 -12.66
C THR A 149 38.30 20.23 -11.86
N ILE A 150 38.77 19.43 -10.90
CA ILE A 150 40.00 19.72 -10.15
C ILE A 150 41.20 19.75 -11.08
N GLU A 151 41.36 18.73 -11.94
CA GLU A 151 42.45 18.64 -12.91
C GLU A 151 42.45 19.84 -13.86
N HIS A 152 41.29 20.20 -14.42
CA HIS A 152 41.15 21.38 -15.27
C HIS A 152 41.52 22.69 -14.55
N ASN A 153 41.10 22.84 -13.29
CA ASN A 153 41.44 24.01 -12.49
C ASN A 153 42.94 24.06 -12.14
N GLU A 154 43.58 22.92 -11.90
CA GLU A 154 45.03 22.85 -11.68
C GLU A 154 45.81 23.27 -12.94
N GLU A 155 45.41 22.81 -14.12
CA GLU A 155 45.99 23.26 -15.39
C GLU A 155 45.85 24.77 -15.59
N ASN A 156 44.66 25.31 -15.30
CA ASN A 156 44.41 26.75 -15.41
C ASN A 156 45.25 27.53 -14.41
N ARG A 157 45.42 27.04 -13.18
CA ARG A 157 46.31 27.65 -12.18
C ARG A 157 47.77 27.62 -12.65
N GLU A 158 48.23 26.56 -13.30
CA GLU A 158 49.58 26.52 -13.88
C GLU A 158 49.76 27.54 -15.00
N LYS A 159 48.80 27.63 -15.93
CA LYS A 159 48.83 28.61 -17.02
C LYS A 159 48.84 30.04 -16.47
N LEU A 160 47.98 30.32 -15.50
CA LEU A 160 47.90 31.62 -14.84
C LEU A 160 49.20 31.96 -14.11
N LYS A 161 49.81 30.98 -13.42
CA LYS A 161 51.10 31.16 -12.77
C LYS A 161 52.21 31.50 -13.78
N LYS A 162 52.27 30.78 -14.91
CA LYS A 162 53.24 31.05 -15.98
C LYS A 162 53.04 32.45 -16.58
N ALA A 163 51.79 32.86 -16.84
CA ALA A 163 51.48 34.20 -17.33
C ALA A 163 51.89 35.29 -16.31
N HIS A 164 51.59 35.07 -15.03
CA HIS A 164 52.01 35.96 -13.95
C HIS A 164 53.55 36.08 -13.87
N ASP A 165 54.27 34.97 -13.93
CA ASP A 165 55.74 34.96 -13.91
C ASP A 165 56.33 35.68 -15.13
N GLN A 166 55.74 35.51 -16.32
CA GLN A 166 56.13 36.23 -17.53
C GLN A 166 55.89 37.74 -17.42
N LEU A 167 54.75 38.17 -16.89
CA LEU A 167 54.45 39.58 -16.63
C LEU A 167 55.43 40.19 -15.61
N ALA A 168 55.78 39.45 -14.56
CA ALA A 168 56.77 39.88 -13.57
C ALA A 168 58.17 40.08 -14.18
N ILE A 169 58.54 39.31 -15.21
CA ILE A 169 59.79 39.47 -15.97
C ILE A 169 59.71 40.64 -16.95
N LYS A 170 58.58 40.82 -17.64
CA LYS A 170 58.39 41.86 -18.66
C LYS A 170 58.29 43.27 -18.05
N TYR A 171 57.79 43.39 -16.83
CA TYR A 171 57.58 44.68 -16.15
C TYR A 171 58.20 44.70 -14.74
N PRO A 172 59.54 44.62 -14.60
CA PRO A 172 60.20 44.59 -13.29
C PRO A 172 59.98 45.89 -12.48
N ALA A 173 59.85 47.04 -13.16
CA ALA A 173 59.53 48.32 -12.52
C ALA A 173 58.11 48.36 -11.92
N PHE A 174 57.15 47.65 -12.53
CA PHE A 174 55.78 47.55 -12.05
C PHE A 174 55.67 46.66 -10.80
N ARG A 175 56.49 45.61 -10.72
CA ARG A 175 56.64 44.77 -9.52
C ARG A 175 57.19 45.58 -8.34
N ASP A 176 58.28 46.31 -8.54
CA ASP A 176 58.90 47.12 -7.49
C ASP A 176 57.96 48.24 -7.00
N ASP A 177 57.13 48.82 -7.87
CA ASP A 177 56.14 49.84 -7.50
C ASP A 177 54.91 49.25 -6.78
N LEU A 178 54.45 48.05 -7.15
CA LEU A 178 53.39 47.34 -6.43
C LEU A 178 53.85 46.88 -5.04
N GLU A 179 55.07 46.38 -4.91
CA GLU A 179 55.64 45.92 -3.63
C GLU A 179 55.92 47.11 -2.69
N LYS A 180 56.32 48.27 -3.23
CA LYS A 180 56.38 49.54 -2.49
C LYS A 180 55.01 50.08 -2.08
N SER A 181 53.97 49.87 -2.90
CA SER A 181 52.58 50.29 -2.60
C SER A 181 51.90 49.36 -1.56
N TYR A 182 52.25 48.07 -1.56
CA TYR A 182 51.73 47.06 -0.63
C TYR A 182 52.34 47.17 0.79
N ASN A 183 53.56 47.70 0.91
CA ASN A 183 54.26 47.88 2.20
C ASN A 183 53.76 49.05 3.08
N GLY A 184 52.44 49.27 3.17
CA GLY A 184 51.86 49.82 4.39
C GLY A 184 50.94 51.05 4.32
N LYS A 185 50.11 51.24 3.28
CA LYS A 185 48.99 52.22 3.37
C LYS A 185 47.64 51.61 2.97
N PRO A 186 46.54 51.94 3.69
CA PRO A 186 45.24 51.32 3.48
C PRO A 186 44.66 51.64 2.09
N LEU A 187 44.18 50.58 1.42
CA LEU A 187 43.75 50.47 0.02
C LEU A 187 42.66 51.45 -0.49
N LYS A 188 42.22 52.44 0.28
CA LYS A 188 41.12 53.35 -0.13
C LYS A 188 41.58 54.57 -0.93
N LYS A 189 42.86 54.96 -0.86
CA LYS A 189 43.38 56.12 -1.60
C LYS A 189 44.09 55.74 -2.91
N SER A 190 44.54 54.49 -3.06
CA SER A 190 45.28 54.04 -4.24
C SER A 190 44.38 53.72 -5.44
N ALA A 191 43.13 53.29 -5.25
CA ALA A 191 42.26 52.92 -6.37
C ALA A 191 42.08 54.06 -7.39
N GLY A 192 41.97 55.32 -6.93
CA GLY A 192 41.86 56.49 -7.80
C GLY A 192 43.14 56.77 -8.59
N GLU A 193 44.31 56.61 -7.96
CA GLU A 193 45.62 56.79 -8.61
C GLU A 193 45.92 55.65 -9.58
N THR A 194 45.57 54.41 -9.22
CA THR A 194 45.68 53.23 -10.09
C THR A 194 44.76 53.34 -11.30
N MET A 195 43.53 53.87 -11.14
CA MET A 195 42.61 54.13 -12.26
C MET A 195 43.12 55.25 -13.18
N MET A 196 43.70 56.33 -12.63
CA MET A 196 44.28 57.41 -13.43
C MET A 196 45.50 56.94 -14.23
N TYR A 197 46.33 56.07 -13.63
CA TYR A 197 47.46 55.46 -14.31
C TYR A 197 47.01 54.48 -15.40
N LEU A 198 46.02 53.62 -15.12
CA LEU A 198 45.42 52.74 -16.12
C LEU A 198 44.83 53.53 -17.29
N ASP A 199 44.13 54.64 -17.03
CA ASP A 199 43.56 55.47 -18.10
C ASP A 199 44.63 56.05 -19.03
N ASN A 200 45.76 56.48 -18.46
CA ASN A 200 46.89 56.99 -19.24
C ASN A 200 47.62 55.89 -20.02
N VAL A 201 47.74 54.70 -19.44
CA VAL A 201 48.35 53.54 -20.13
C VAL A 201 47.47 53.08 -21.29
N LEU A 202 46.15 52.95 -21.07
CA LEU A 202 45.20 52.55 -22.10
C LEU A 202 45.15 53.57 -23.26
N LYS A 203 45.23 54.88 -22.97
CA LYS A 203 45.26 55.93 -24.00
C LYS A 203 46.45 55.88 -24.94
N ASN A 204 47.57 55.30 -24.49
CA ASN A 204 48.82 55.24 -25.25
C ASN A 204 49.05 53.86 -25.91
N MET A 205 48.12 52.92 -25.75
CA MET A 205 48.14 51.60 -26.40
C MET A 205 47.38 51.61 -27.72
N ASP A 206 47.86 50.80 -28.67
CA ASP A 206 47.15 50.52 -29.91
C ASP A 206 45.82 49.80 -29.62
N GLU A 207 44.82 50.03 -30.46
CA GLU A 207 43.42 49.71 -30.16
C GLU A 207 43.21 48.19 -29.95
N SER A 208 43.91 47.36 -30.74
CA SER A 208 43.87 45.90 -30.60
C SER A 208 44.51 45.39 -29.30
N GLU A 209 45.59 46.00 -28.84
CA GLU A 209 46.28 45.59 -27.60
C GLU A 209 45.48 46.01 -26.36
N ARG A 210 44.75 47.12 -26.47
CA ARG A 210 43.89 47.64 -25.41
C ARG A 210 42.71 46.72 -25.14
N ASP A 211 42.05 46.24 -26.19
CA ASP A 211 40.87 45.39 -26.08
C ASP A 211 41.22 44.01 -25.50
N ASP A 212 42.34 43.42 -25.92
CA ASP A 212 42.83 42.14 -25.37
C ASP A 212 43.17 42.26 -23.89
N LEU A 213 43.84 43.35 -23.48
CA LEU A 213 44.19 43.59 -22.08
C LEU A 213 42.95 43.80 -21.20
N ILE A 214 41.92 44.49 -21.72
CA ILE A 214 40.65 44.70 -21.00
C ILE A 214 39.91 43.37 -20.84
N LEU A 215 39.83 42.56 -21.90
CA LEU A 215 39.18 41.24 -21.86
C LEU A 215 39.89 40.27 -20.91
N GLU A 216 41.22 40.23 -20.93
CA GLU A 216 42.04 39.41 -20.04
C GLU A 216 41.95 39.86 -18.57
N SER A 217 41.86 41.18 -18.35
CA SER A 217 41.68 41.73 -16.99
C SER A 217 40.29 41.42 -16.43
N ILE A 218 39.24 41.51 -17.26
CA ILE A 218 37.85 41.21 -16.84
C ILE A 218 37.69 39.72 -16.53
N SER A 219 38.28 38.82 -17.34
CA SER A 219 38.21 37.38 -17.09
C SER A 219 38.97 36.99 -15.81
N ALA A 220 40.16 37.55 -15.58
CA ALA A 220 40.97 37.30 -14.38
C ALA A 220 40.31 37.85 -13.09
N LEU A 221 39.50 38.90 -13.19
CA LEU A 221 38.81 39.49 -12.03
C LEU A 221 37.49 38.81 -11.70
N ASN A 222 36.75 38.30 -12.70
CA ASN A 222 35.56 37.46 -12.48
C ASN A 222 35.90 36.15 -11.74
N GLU A 223 37.13 35.65 -11.88
CA GLU A 223 37.61 34.46 -11.17
C GLU A 223 37.96 34.73 -9.69
N LYS A 224 38.10 36.01 -9.29
CA LYS A 224 38.53 36.44 -7.94
C LYS A 224 37.50 37.32 -7.19
N GLU A 225 36.21 37.04 -7.34
CA GLU A 225 35.16 37.63 -6.49
C GLU A 225 35.28 37.13 -5.03
N LYS A 226 36.21 37.69 -4.24
CA LYS A 226 36.18 37.56 -2.78
C LYS A 226 36.82 38.70 -1.97
N HIS A 227 37.39 39.75 -2.59
CA HIS A 227 37.95 40.88 -1.83
C HIS A 227 37.52 42.25 -2.41
N GLY A 228 36.82 43.04 -1.58
CA GLY A 228 35.95 44.17 -1.94
C GLY A 228 36.55 45.43 -2.58
N ALA A 229 37.77 45.40 -3.13
CA ALA A 229 38.28 46.45 -4.03
C ALA A 229 38.15 46.07 -5.53
N ILE A 230 37.99 44.78 -5.81
CA ILE A 230 37.86 44.20 -7.16
C ILE A 230 36.59 44.66 -7.90
N PRO A 231 35.40 44.77 -7.26
CA PRO A 231 34.16 45.11 -7.99
C PRO A 231 34.20 46.48 -8.66
N VAL A 232 34.88 47.47 -8.05
CA VAL A 232 34.93 48.85 -8.58
C VAL A 232 35.83 48.94 -9.82
N LEU A 233 36.92 48.17 -9.86
CA LEU A 233 37.82 48.07 -11.01
C LEU A 233 37.19 47.28 -12.16
N VAL A 234 36.47 46.18 -11.84
CA VAL A 234 35.70 45.41 -12.83
C VAL A 234 34.60 46.27 -13.44
N GLN A 235 33.86 47.00 -12.63
CA GLN A 235 32.79 47.88 -13.11
C GLN A 235 33.35 48.99 -14.01
N TYR A 236 34.45 49.64 -13.62
CA TYR A 236 35.10 50.67 -14.44
C TYR A 236 35.61 50.13 -15.79
N LEU A 237 36.28 48.97 -15.81
CA LEU A 237 36.76 48.36 -17.04
C LEU A 237 35.60 47.87 -17.93
N SER A 238 34.53 47.33 -17.33
CA SER A 238 33.32 46.93 -18.06
C SER A 238 32.61 48.14 -18.68
N ASP A 239 32.47 49.24 -17.93
CA ASP A 239 31.79 50.45 -18.40
C ASP A 239 32.60 51.16 -19.49
N LYS A 240 33.94 51.17 -19.38
CA LYS A 240 34.82 51.75 -20.42
C LYS A 240 34.88 50.89 -21.68
N GLY A 241 34.97 49.57 -21.53
CA GLY A 241 34.92 48.62 -22.65
C GLY A 241 33.59 48.69 -23.41
N LYS A 242 32.46 48.84 -22.70
CA LYS A 242 31.14 49.05 -23.33
C LYS A 242 31.03 50.38 -24.07
N ALA A 243 31.60 51.46 -23.53
CA ALA A 243 31.58 52.77 -24.17
C ALA A 243 32.43 52.80 -25.46
N GLU A 244 33.59 52.15 -25.48
CA GLU A 244 34.46 52.07 -26.66
C GLU A 244 33.85 51.14 -27.74
N PHE A 245 33.25 49.99 -27.35
CA PHE A 245 32.52 49.12 -28.29
C PHE A 245 31.30 49.80 -28.94
N SER A 246 30.54 50.61 -28.18
CA SER A 246 29.38 51.33 -28.72
C SER A 246 29.81 52.35 -29.79
N ASN A 247 30.94 53.03 -29.59
CA ASN A 247 31.48 53.99 -30.56
C ASN A 247 32.04 53.30 -31.82
N MET A 248 32.54 52.07 -31.71
CA MET A 248 33.04 51.29 -32.84
C MET A 248 31.92 50.77 -33.75
N ILE A 249 30.75 50.44 -33.19
CA ILE A 249 29.54 50.06 -33.94
C ILE A 249 28.94 51.27 -34.68
N ASP A 250 28.98 52.46 -34.08
CA ASP A 250 28.49 53.69 -34.72
C ASP A 250 29.44 54.16 -35.85
N TRP A 251 30.77 54.02 -35.69
CA TRP A 251 31.74 54.35 -36.74
C TRP A 251 31.66 53.41 -37.96
N THR A 252 31.48 52.11 -37.73
CA THR A 252 31.29 51.13 -38.81
C THR A 252 29.98 51.33 -39.57
N SER A 253 28.93 51.79 -38.89
CA SER A 253 27.64 52.17 -39.49
C SER A 253 27.73 53.47 -40.32
N SER A 254 28.50 54.45 -39.86
CA SER A 254 28.75 55.73 -40.56
C SER A 254 29.54 55.56 -41.87
N LYS A 255 30.55 54.67 -41.90
CA LYS A 255 31.39 54.45 -43.10
C LYS A 255 30.66 53.75 -44.25
N ASN A 256 29.64 52.95 -43.95
CA ASN A 256 28.81 52.28 -44.96
C ASN A 256 27.72 53.20 -45.56
N SER A 257 27.41 54.33 -44.92
CA SER A 257 26.44 55.31 -45.43
C SER A 257 27.00 56.28 -46.47
N ASN A 258 28.32 56.39 -46.63
CA ASN A 258 28.98 57.36 -47.51
C ASN A 258 29.57 56.74 -48.79
N LYS A 259 29.16 55.51 -49.12
CA LYS A 259 29.56 54.78 -50.35
C LYS A 259 28.39 54.40 -51.27
N ASN A 260 27.21 54.97 -51.04
CA ASN A 260 26.06 54.88 -51.93
C ASN A 260 25.64 56.27 -52.41
#